data_AF-A0A355EXQ4-F1
#
_entry.id   AF-A0A355EXQ4-F1
#
_cell.length_a   1.000
_cell.length_b   1.000
_cell.length_c   1.000
_cell.angle_alpha   90.00
_cell.angle_beta   90.00
_cell.angle_gamma   90.00
#
_symmetry.space_group_name_H-M   'P 1'
#
loop_
_entity.id
_entity.type
_entity.pdbx_description
1 polymer ?
#
loop_
_entity_poly.entity_id
_entity_poly.type
_entity_poly.pdbx_seq_one_letter_code
_entity_poly.pdbx_strand_id
1 'polypeptide(L)'
;MPFSHVLAGVQFTEANFAGTAYANEQTGFPKALEKIVEHVANAWHSPSTTSLTVGTGAKSLTVAAHRPFGVGQPVRIAAAGDPANVFMDGSVTAFDGLTGAMTVQVAGAKGSGTFASWVVSLGGIAQVVASPSPLAIADGGTGASTATAALGNLGAMRGANNLSELTNVATARTALGLGTVATESTVPLAKGGTGATTAAAARTNLGLGGVAVDNVVPIARGGTGATDAAAARTGLGLGSVAVESVVPIEKGGTGATTAAQARTNLGLTNGPTKPRYNRLTHNGPNLTYTNLIPLTSGAGYLHAVNVFFASNGGTSYAQGCNIEVTIDGGTAQVISCLIADFTNDPSLTPGVSSGFIPLHLRFNTSLLVRGTRTGGSAEVLFAAAWALD
;
A
#
# COMPACT_ATOMS: atom_id res chain seq x y z
N MET A 1 -0.86 -91.79 69.85
CA MET A 1 -1.03 -90.56 70.66
C MET A 1 -2.51 -90.22 70.64
N PRO A 2 -3.15 -89.88 71.77
CA PRO A 2 -4.55 -89.45 71.75
C PRO A 2 -4.68 -88.16 70.93
N PHE A 3 -5.77 -88.03 70.16
CA PHE A 3 -6.03 -86.85 69.33
C PHE A 3 -6.14 -85.59 70.21
N SER A 4 -5.35 -84.55 69.91
CA SER A 4 -5.46 -83.23 70.54
C SER A 4 -4.97 -82.13 69.60
N HIS A 5 -5.85 -81.19 69.24
CA HIS A 5 -5.52 -80.05 68.36
C HIS A 5 -6.16 -78.76 68.85
N VAL A 6 -5.46 -77.64 68.70
CA VAL A 6 -5.98 -76.31 69.02
C VAL A 6 -6.38 -75.59 67.74
N LEU A 7 -7.65 -75.20 67.63
CA LEU A 7 -8.19 -74.44 66.51
C LEU A 7 -8.73 -73.10 67.04
N ALA A 8 -8.18 -71.99 66.55
CA ALA A 8 -8.54 -70.63 66.98
C ALA A 8 -8.64 -70.48 68.53
N GLY A 9 -7.66 -71.04 69.25
CA GLY A 9 -7.56 -70.97 70.72
C GLY A 9 -8.42 -71.99 71.49
N VAL A 10 -9.19 -72.84 70.82
CA VAL A 10 -10.01 -73.89 71.44
C VAL A 10 -9.34 -75.25 71.26
N GLN A 11 -9.14 -75.98 72.35
CA GLN A 11 -8.58 -77.33 72.33
C GLN A 11 -9.68 -78.36 72.05
N PHE A 12 -9.48 -79.16 71.01
CA PHE A 12 -10.31 -80.31 70.68
C PHE A 12 -9.56 -81.60 70.98
N THR A 13 -10.22 -82.51 71.68
CA THR A 13 -9.70 -83.82 72.09
C THR A 13 -10.63 -84.93 71.60
N GLU A 14 -10.23 -86.19 71.76
CA GLU A 14 -11.06 -87.34 71.40
C GLU A 14 -12.43 -87.34 72.09
N ALA A 15 -12.52 -86.82 73.33
CA ALA A 15 -13.77 -86.69 74.07
C ALA A 15 -14.80 -85.77 73.39
N ASN A 16 -14.34 -84.78 72.61
CA ASN A 16 -15.20 -83.85 71.88
C ASN A 16 -15.91 -84.53 70.69
N PHE A 17 -15.39 -85.66 70.20
CA PHE A 17 -15.92 -86.37 69.03
C PHE A 17 -16.49 -87.74 69.36
N ALA A 18 -16.54 -88.13 70.64
CA ALA A 18 -17.05 -89.42 71.08
C ALA A 18 -18.55 -89.40 71.42
N GLY A 19 -19.28 -90.45 71.02
CA GLY A 19 -20.68 -90.64 71.39
C GLY A 19 -21.59 -89.45 71.04
N THR A 20 -22.41 -89.01 72.00
CA THR A 20 -23.33 -87.86 71.82
C THR A 20 -22.63 -86.49 71.90
N ALA A 21 -21.38 -86.42 72.40
CA ALA A 21 -20.62 -85.17 72.47
C ALA A 21 -20.29 -84.61 71.07
N TYR A 22 -20.20 -85.50 70.06
CA TYR A 22 -19.96 -85.13 68.66
C TYR A 22 -20.93 -84.07 68.13
N ALA A 23 -22.20 -84.13 68.53
CA ALA A 23 -23.27 -83.24 68.07
C ALA A 23 -23.41 -81.95 68.91
N ASN A 24 -22.60 -81.77 69.97
CA ASN A 24 -22.69 -80.59 70.82
C ASN A 24 -22.22 -79.34 70.06
N GLU A 25 -23.07 -78.31 69.96
CA GLU A 25 -22.77 -77.10 69.19
C GLU A 25 -21.68 -76.21 69.82
N GLN A 26 -21.40 -76.39 71.11
CA GLN A 26 -20.41 -75.58 71.84
C GLN A 26 -19.04 -76.26 71.94
N THR A 27 -18.96 -77.58 71.76
CA THR A 27 -17.74 -78.36 72.03
C THR A 27 -17.47 -79.51 71.06
N GLY A 28 -18.45 -79.90 70.24
CA GLY A 28 -18.36 -81.01 69.28
C GLY A 28 -17.96 -80.58 67.87
N PHE A 29 -18.35 -81.36 66.87
CA PHE A 29 -18.01 -81.13 65.46
C PHE A 29 -18.49 -79.80 64.88
N PRO A 30 -19.72 -79.30 65.17
CA PRO A 30 -20.15 -77.98 64.69
C PRO A 30 -19.23 -76.85 65.16
N LYS A 31 -18.79 -76.89 66.43
CA LYS A 31 -17.85 -75.89 66.95
C LYS A 31 -16.48 -76.01 66.31
N ALA A 32 -16.02 -77.23 66.05
CA ALA A 32 -14.76 -77.46 65.35
C ALA A 32 -14.79 -76.84 63.95
N LEU A 33 -15.88 -77.01 63.20
CA LEU A 33 -16.03 -76.41 61.87
C LEU A 33 -16.01 -74.88 61.93
N GLU A 34 -16.73 -74.26 62.87
CA GLU A 34 -16.70 -72.82 63.10
C GLU A 34 -15.25 -72.33 63.36
N LYS A 35 -14.52 -73.04 64.23
CA LYS A 35 -13.14 -72.68 64.59
C LYS A 35 -12.14 -72.90 63.47
N ILE A 36 -12.38 -73.85 62.57
CA ILE A 36 -11.60 -74.01 61.34
C ILE A 36 -11.77 -72.77 60.45
N VAL A 37 -13.01 -72.31 60.23
CA VAL A 37 -13.28 -71.12 59.42
C VAL A 37 -12.60 -69.89 60.02
N GLU A 38 -12.70 -69.70 61.34
CA GLU A 38 -12.02 -68.60 62.04
C GLU A 38 -10.50 -68.68 61.92
N HIS A 39 -9.92 -69.88 62.05
CA HIS A 39 -8.48 -70.08 61.91
C HIS A 39 -7.99 -69.73 60.50
N VAL A 40 -8.70 -70.19 59.46
CA VAL A 40 -8.34 -69.91 58.05
C VAL A 40 -8.49 -68.43 57.72
N ALA A 41 -9.58 -67.79 58.16
CA ALA A 41 -9.83 -66.37 57.91
C ALA A 41 -8.73 -65.47 58.51
N ASN A 42 -8.19 -65.87 59.66
CA ASN A 42 -7.16 -65.11 60.37
C ASN A 42 -5.74 -65.52 60.02
N ALA A 43 -5.52 -66.55 59.19
CA ALA A 43 -4.19 -67.09 58.90
C ALA A 43 -3.24 -66.03 58.31
N TRP A 44 -3.77 -65.14 57.46
CA TRP A 44 -3.01 -64.11 56.72
C TRP A 44 -2.87 -62.77 57.44
N HIS A 45 -3.26 -62.70 58.71
CA HIS A 45 -3.10 -61.54 59.57
C HIS A 45 -2.35 -61.95 60.83
N SER A 46 -1.26 -61.25 61.14
CA SER A 46 -0.53 -61.48 62.38
C SER A 46 -0.27 -60.18 63.14
N PRO A 47 -0.63 -60.09 64.43
CA PRO A 47 -0.17 -59.01 65.27
C PRO A 47 1.34 -59.09 65.46
N SER A 48 1.96 -57.94 65.70
CA SER A 48 3.34 -57.79 66.16
C SER A 48 3.43 -56.66 67.17
N THR A 49 4.12 -56.91 68.29
CA THR A 49 4.35 -55.92 69.34
C THR A 49 5.75 -55.29 69.28
N THR A 50 6.52 -55.59 68.23
CA THR A 50 7.85 -55.03 68.04
C THR A 50 7.75 -53.52 67.81
N SER A 51 8.51 -52.75 68.58
CA SER A 51 8.61 -51.29 68.37
C SER A 51 9.40 -51.01 67.09
N LEU A 52 8.74 -50.38 66.12
CA LEU A 52 9.34 -50.03 64.83
C LEU A 52 9.10 -48.56 64.54
N THR A 53 10.13 -47.89 64.03
CA THR A 53 10.00 -46.57 63.41
C THR A 53 9.63 -46.72 61.95
N VAL A 54 8.59 -46.00 61.51
CA VAL A 54 8.15 -45.93 60.11
C VAL A 54 9.30 -45.45 59.23
N GLY A 55 9.64 -46.21 58.20
CA GLY A 55 10.67 -45.84 57.23
C GLY A 55 11.05 -47.01 56.33
N THR A 56 11.79 -46.71 55.27
CA THR A 56 12.30 -47.70 54.30
C THR A 56 13.52 -48.45 54.86
N GLY A 57 13.92 -49.53 54.19
CA GLY A 57 15.03 -50.39 54.57
C GLY A 57 14.61 -51.62 55.38
N ALA A 58 15.59 -52.36 55.90
CA ALA A 58 15.34 -53.60 56.63
C ALA A 58 14.68 -53.32 57.99
N LYS A 59 13.56 -54.00 58.26
CA LYS A 59 12.84 -53.97 59.53
C LYS A 59 12.71 -55.39 60.07
N SER A 60 13.21 -55.63 61.27
CA SER A 60 13.07 -56.91 61.96
C SER A 60 11.97 -56.83 63.00
N LEU A 61 11.07 -57.80 63.00
CA LEU A 61 9.91 -57.87 63.87
C LEU A 61 9.53 -59.30 64.18
N THR A 62 8.77 -59.50 65.25
CA THR A 62 8.24 -60.81 65.61
C THR A 62 6.75 -60.83 65.38
N VAL A 63 6.30 -61.72 64.49
CA VAL A 63 4.89 -62.06 64.29
C VAL A 63 4.54 -63.30 65.11
N ALA A 64 3.27 -63.70 65.16
CA ALA A 64 2.89 -64.96 65.78
C ALA A 64 3.53 -66.15 65.06
N ALA A 65 3.86 -67.21 65.79
CA ALA A 65 4.34 -68.46 65.23
C ALA A 65 3.29 -69.13 64.33
N HIS A 66 3.73 -70.07 63.47
CA HIS A 66 2.89 -70.87 62.58
C HIS A 66 2.02 -70.06 61.60
N ARG A 67 2.55 -68.92 61.14
CA ARG A 67 1.91 -68.10 60.10
C ARG A 67 2.41 -68.48 58.72
N PRO A 68 1.54 -68.47 57.68
CA PRO A 68 1.89 -68.87 56.32
C PRO A 68 2.61 -67.73 55.56
N PHE A 69 3.64 -67.13 56.17
CA PHE A 69 4.51 -66.17 55.48
C PHE A 69 5.72 -66.89 54.86
N GLY A 70 6.24 -66.37 53.75
CA GLY A 70 7.43 -66.91 53.07
C GLY A 70 8.40 -65.82 52.63
N VAL A 71 9.68 -66.18 52.50
CA VAL A 71 10.70 -65.27 51.92
C VAL A 71 10.31 -64.91 50.47
N GLY A 72 10.43 -63.64 50.12
CA GLY A 72 10.01 -63.07 48.85
C GLY A 72 8.54 -62.61 48.81
N GLN A 73 7.73 -63.00 49.79
CA GLN A 73 6.32 -62.59 49.83
C GLN A 73 6.19 -61.08 50.10
N PRO A 74 5.35 -60.36 49.34
CA PRO A 74 5.02 -58.98 49.66
C PRO A 74 4.11 -58.94 50.90
N VAL A 75 4.46 -58.08 51.85
CA VAL A 75 3.73 -57.89 53.10
C VAL A 75 3.51 -56.41 53.38
N ARG A 76 2.40 -56.12 54.05
CA ARG A 76 2.14 -54.81 54.64
C ARG A 76 2.28 -54.92 56.16
N ILE A 77 3.05 -54.00 56.74
CA ILE A 77 3.15 -53.79 58.19
C ILE A 77 2.39 -52.50 58.50
N ALA A 78 1.16 -52.61 58.97
CA ALA A 78 0.28 -51.47 59.25
C ALA A 78 0.12 -51.23 60.74
N ALA A 79 0.08 -49.98 61.19
CA ALA A 79 -0.15 -49.69 62.60
C ALA A 79 -1.56 -50.14 62.99
N ALA A 80 -1.70 -50.87 64.09
CA ALA A 80 -2.99 -51.49 64.47
C ALA A 80 -4.11 -50.45 64.71
N GLY A 81 -3.76 -49.26 65.19
CA GLY A 81 -4.71 -48.17 65.45
C GLY A 81 -5.03 -47.26 64.26
N ASP A 82 -4.22 -47.27 63.20
CA ASP A 82 -4.43 -46.44 62.00
C ASP A 82 -3.84 -47.09 60.74
N PRO A 83 -4.38 -48.24 60.31
CA PRO A 83 -3.79 -49.03 59.23
C PRO A 83 -3.89 -48.37 57.85
N ALA A 84 -4.72 -47.33 57.67
CA ALA A 84 -4.90 -46.64 56.38
C ALA A 84 -3.87 -45.52 56.14
N ASN A 85 -3.30 -44.95 57.21
CA ASN A 85 -2.39 -43.81 57.10
C ASN A 85 -0.98 -44.09 57.61
N VAL A 86 -0.80 -45.13 58.41
CA VAL A 86 0.51 -45.53 58.94
C VAL A 86 0.80 -46.98 58.54
N PHE A 87 1.63 -47.16 57.52
CA PHE A 87 2.04 -48.48 57.06
C PHE A 87 3.40 -48.49 56.36
N MET A 88 4.00 -49.68 56.30
CA MET A 88 5.22 -49.99 55.57
C MET A 88 4.94 -51.17 54.63
N ASP A 89 5.23 -51.00 53.34
CA ASP A 89 5.10 -52.03 52.32
C ASP A 89 6.49 -52.52 51.91
N GLY A 90 6.66 -53.84 51.90
CA GLY A 90 7.94 -54.46 51.62
C GLY A 90 7.84 -55.93 51.27
N SER A 91 8.99 -56.57 51.07
CA SER A 91 9.10 -58.01 50.87
C SER A 91 9.81 -58.68 52.04
N VAL A 92 9.35 -59.87 52.43
CA VAL A 92 9.99 -60.66 53.48
C VAL A 92 11.36 -61.15 52.98
N THR A 93 12.43 -60.87 53.71
CA THR A 93 13.79 -61.33 53.39
C THR A 93 14.26 -62.46 54.30
N ALA A 94 13.66 -62.62 55.47
CA ALA A 94 13.88 -63.76 56.36
C ALA A 94 12.61 -64.03 57.19
N PHE A 95 12.27 -65.30 57.41
CA PHE A 95 11.17 -65.70 58.28
C PHE A 95 11.42 -67.07 58.92
N ASP A 96 11.25 -67.16 60.23
CA ASP A 96 11.24 -68.40 60.99
C ASP A 96 9.80 -68.72 61.42
N GLY A 97 9.22 -69.75 60.80
CA GLY A 97 7.83 -70.16 61.06
C GLY A 97 7.57 -70.74 62.46
N LEU A 98 8.61 -71.15 63.19
CA LEU A 98 8.48 -71.67 64.56
C LEU A 98 8.50 -70.56 65.61
N THR A 99 9.38 -69.57 65.45
CA THR A 99 9.54 -68.46 66.41
C THR A 99 8.76 -67.21 66.02
N GLY A 100 8.34 -67.08 64.76
CA GLY A 100 7.71 -65.88 64.21
C GLY A 100 8.68 -64.73 63.95
N ALA A 101 9.99 -64.94 64.08
CA ALA A 101 10.98 -63.92 63.75
C ALA A 101 10.96 -63.64 62.24
N MET A 102 10.78 -62.37 61.87
CA MET A 102 10.64 -61.92 60.49
C MET A 102 11.55 -60.71 60.23
N THR A 103 12.15 -60.64 59.03
CA THR A 103 12.76 -59.42 58.50
C THR A 103 12.09 -59.07 57.18
N VAL A 104 11.71 -57.80 57.04
CA VAL A 104 11.07 -57.25 55.85
C VAL A 104 11.92 -56.13 55.29
N GLN A 105 12.22 -56.19 53.99
CA GLN A 105 12.81 -55.08 53.27
C GLN A 105 11.71 -54.12 52.84
N VAL A 106 11.56 -53.01 53.55
CA VAL A 106 10.55 -52.00 53.27
C VAL A 106 10.97 -51.13 52.09
N ALA A 107 10.16 -51.15 51.03
CA ALA A 107 10.38 -50.37 49.82
C ALA A 107 9.62 -49.03 49.84
N GLY A 108 8.46 -48.98 50.51
CA GLY A 108 7.65 -47.77 50.66
C GLY A 108 7.02 -47.68 52.05
N ALA A 109 6.83 -46.46 52.53
CA ALA A 109 6.17 -46.19 53.81
C ALA A 109 5.23 -44.99 53.69
N LYS A 110 4.13 -45.02 54.44
CA LYS A 110 3.20 -43.90 54.62
C LYS A 110 3.08 -43.58 56.10
N GLY A 111 3.07 -42.30 56.43
CA GLY A 111 3.07 -41.82 57.81
C GLY A 111 4.48 -41.65 58.39
N SER A 112 4.55 -41.36 59.69
CA SER A 112 5.79 -41.12 60.43
C SER A 112 5.64 -41.50 61.90
N GLY A 113 6.75 -41.72 62.60
CA GLY A 113 6.76 -42.01 64.04
C GLY A 113 7.15 -43.45 64.38
N THR A 114 7.13 -43.78 65.68
CA THR A 114 7.47 -45.11 66.21
C THR A 114 6.25 -45.71 66.88
N PHE A 115 5.87 -46.92 66.48
CA PHE A 115 4.71 -47.62 67.03
C PHE A 115 5.14 -49.00 67.51
N ALA A 116 4.49 -49.49 68.56
CA ALA A 116 4.74 -50.80 69.16
C ALA A 116 3.59 -51.79 68.92
N SER A 117 2.62 -51.45 68.08
CA SER A 117 1.49 -52.33 67.75
C SER A 117 1.23 -52.32 66.25
N TRP A 118 1.51 -53.45 65.62
CA TRP A 118 1.43 -53.63 64.18
C TRP A 118 0.56 -54.83 63.83
N VAL A 119 -0.05 -54.77 62.66
CA VAL A 119 -0.67 -55.91 61.98
C VAL A 119 0.12 -56.14 60.70
N VAL A 120 0.68 -57.34 60.58
CA VAL A 120 1.35 -57.82 59.37
C VAL A 120 0.36 -58.65 58.57
N SER A 121 0.17 -58.29 57.30
CA SER A 121 -0.73 -58.99 56.39
C SER A 121 -0.11 -59.17 55.01
N LEU A 122 -0.74 -60.02 54.18
CA LEU A 122 -0.38 -60.15 52.78
C LEU A 122 -0.50 -58.78 52.09
N GLY A 123 0.61 -58.29 51.54
CA GLY A 123 0.67 -57.01 50.86
C GLY A 123 0.31 -57.15 49.38
N GLY A 124 -0.66 -56.38 48.90
CA GLY A 124 -0.75 -56.06 47.48
C GLY A 124 0.35 -55.05 47.12
N ILE A 125 0.95 -55.14 45.93
CA ILE A 125 1.82 -54.07 45.45
C ILE A 125 1.00 -52.79 45.31
N ALA A 126 1.18 -51.82 46.20
CA ALA A 126 0.60 -50.51 46.02
C ALA A 126 1.18 -49.94 44.70
N GLN A 127 0.30 -49.61 43.75
CA GLN A 127 0.66 -48.95 42.51
C GLN A 127 1.57 -47.77 42.88
N VAL A 128 2.75 -47.69 42.26
CA VAL A 128 3.62 -46.51 42.35
C VAL A 128 2.80 -45.34 41.83
N VAL A 129 2.10 -44.65 42.73
CA VAL A 129 1.54 -43.35 42.41
C VAL A 129 2.79 -42.50 42.23
N ALA A 130 3.05 -42.13 40.98
CA ALA A 130 4.13 -41.22 40.63
C ALA A 130 4.13 -40.09 41.67
N SER A 131 5.21 -40.00 42.43
CA SER A 131 5.36 -38.97 43.45
C SER A 131 5.07 -37.62 42.78
N PRO A 132 4.35 -36.68 43.44
CA PRO A 132 4.14 -35.33 42.91
C PRO A 132 5.45 -34.54 42.74
N SER A 133 6.59 -35.09 43.17
CA SER A 133 7.91 -34.54 42.89
C SER A 133 8.26 -34.69 41.40
N PRO A 134 8.65 -33.59 40.72
CA PRO A 134 9.21 -33.66 39.38
C PRO A 134 10.35 -34.68 39.30
N LEU A 135 10.46 -35.41 38.19
CA LEU A 135 11.64 -36.22 37.91
C LEU A 135 12.90 -35.33 38.01
N ALA A 136 13.95 -35.89 38.59
CA ALA A 136 15.25 -35.21 38.63
C ALA A 136 15.75 -34.96 37.20
N ILE A 137 16.53 -33.90 37.02
CA ILE A 137 17.08 -33.52 35.72
C ILE A 137 17.96 -34.63 35.13
N ALA A 138 18.70 -35.33 36.01
CA ALA A 138 19.55 -36.47 35.62
C ALA A 138 18.77 -37.63 34.99
N ASP A 139 17.49 -37.79 35.34
CA ASP A 139 16.62 -38.86 34.84
C ASP A 139 15.71 -38.38 33.69
N GLY A 140 16.07 -37.26 33.04
CA GLY A 140 15.29 -36.68 31.94
C GLY A 140 14.10 -35.83 32.39
N GLY A 141 13.97 -35.53 33.68
CA GLY A 141 13.01 -34.55 34.17
C GLY A 141 13.42 -33.11 33.85
N THR A 142 12.48 -32.18 33.91
CA THR A 142 12.81 -30.74 33.84
C THR A 142 13.08 -30.16 35.23
N GLY A 143 12.89 -30.92 36.31
CA GLY A 143 12.97 -30.42 37.70
C GLY A 143 11.92 -29.35 38.04
N ALA A 144 10.97 -29.09 37.15
CA ALA A 144 10.00 -28.00 37.27
C ALA A 144 8.58 -28.53 37.51
N SER A 145 7.83 -27.84 38.38
CA SER A 145 6.42 -28.12 38.67
C SER A 145 5.43 -27.26 37.85
N THR A 146 5.93 -26.41 36.95
CA THR A 146 5.12 -25.57 36.05
C THR A 146 5.65 -25.64 34.62
N ALA A 147 4.76 -25.48 33.63
CA ALA A 147 5.15 -25.48 32.22
C ALA A 147 6.19 -24.40 31.88
N THR A 148 6.07 -23.21 32.46
CA THR A 148 7.00 -22.10 32.23
C THR A 148 8.41 -22.39 32.73
N ALA A 149 8.53 -22.94 33.95
CA ALA A 149 9.84 -23.33 34.48
C ALA A 149 10.41 -24.55 33.73
N ALA A 150 9.57 -25.48 33.27
CA ALA A 150 10.00 -26.61 32.46
C ALA A 150 10.59 -26.16 31.11
N LEU A 151 9.93 -25.23 30.41
CA LEU A 151 10.43 -24.63 29.18
C LEU A 151 11.78 -23.92 29.39
N GLY A 152 11.92 -23.17 30.50
CA GLY A 152 13.17 -22.50 30.86
C GLY A 152 14.30 -23.50 31.12
N ASN A 153 14.05 -24.56 31.88
CA ASN A 153 15.04 -25.59 32.21
C ASN A 153 15.43 -26.45 30.99
N LEU A 154 14.56 -26.57 30.00
CA LEU A 154 14.86 -27.22 28.71
C LEU A 154 15.71 -26.33 27.79
N GLY A 155 15.92 -25.05 28.11
CA GLY A 155 16.60 -24.12 27.21
C GLY A 155 15.88 -23.89 25.88
N ALA A 156 14.57 -24.18 25.83
CA ALA A 156 13.77 -23.96 24.64
C ALA A 156 13.56 -22.44 24.44
N MET A 157 13.91 -21.93 23.25
CA MET A 157 13.69 -20.51 22.91
C MET A 157 12.21 -20.18 23.01
N ARG A 158 11.87 -19.16 23.79
CA ARG A 158 10.49 -18.68 23.90
C ARG A 158 10.27 -17.73 22.74
N GLY A 159 9.30 -18.03 21.89
CA GLY A 159 8.99 -17.19 20.72
C GLY A 159 8.74 -15.71 21.06
N ALA A 160 8.23 -15.42 22.26
CA ALA A 160 7.99 -14.06 22.75
C ALA A 160 9.26 -13.24 23.02
N ASN A 161 10.42 -13.89 23.16
CA ASN A 161 11.65 -13.22 23.53
C ASN A 161 12.52 -12.84 22.33
N ASN A 162 12.03 -12.97 21.08
CA ASN A 162 12.70 -12.51 19.85
C ASN A 162 14.20 -12.87 19.81
N LEU A 163 14.55 -14.09 20.22
CA LEU A 163 15.94 -14.60 20.27
C LEU A 163 16.87 -13.88 21.27
N SER A 164 16.35 -13.04 22.17
CA SER A 164 17.12 -12.39 23.26
C SER A 164 17.71 -13.38 24.27
N GLU A 165 17.21 -14.62 24.27
CA GLU A 165 17.68 -15.72 25.11
C GLU A 165 18.95 -16.37 24.58
N LEU A 166 19.35 -16.06 23.33
CA LEU A 166 20.60 -16.56 22.80
C LEU A 166 21.76 -15.80 23.47
N THR A 167 22.33 -16.43 24.48
CA THR A 167 23.50 -15.94 25.23
C THR A 167 24.67 -15.60 24.32
N ASN A 168 24.75 -16.20 23.12
CA ASN A 168 25.67 -15.79 22.07
C ASN A 168 24.97 -14.95 20.98
N VAL A 169 24.98 -13.63 21.16
CA VAL A 169 24.41 -12.66 20.21
C VAL A 169 25.04 -12.79 18.81
N ALA A 170 26.31 -13.22 18.70
CA ALA A 170 26.96 -13.42 17.40
C ALA A 170 26.38 -14.63 16.65
N THR A 171 26.07 -15.72 17.36
CA THR A 171 25.37 -16.89 16.78
C THR A 171 23.96 -16.50 16.33
N ALA A 172 23.24 -15.65 17.08
CA ALA A 172 21.88 -15.22 16.72
C ALA A 172 21.86 -14.45 15.41
N ARG A 173 22.75 -13.46 15.27
CA ARG A 173 22.89 -12.66 14.04
C ARG A 173 23.30 -13.53 12.85
N THR A 174 24.13 -14.53 13.07
CA THR A 174 24.56 -15.49 12.04
C THR A 174 23.39 -16.37 11.59
N ALA A 175 22.62 -16.92 12.52
CA ALA A 175 21.46 -17.77 12.22
C ALA A 175 20.35 -17.01 11.46
N LEU A 176 20.18 -15.73 11.71
CA LEU A 176 19.27 -14.85 10.98
C LEU A 176 19.79 -14.39 9.62
N GLY A 177 21.03 -14.74 9.24
CA GLY A 177 21.64 -14.29 7.99
C GLY A 177 21.93 -12.78 7.93
N LEU A 178 21.82 -12.06 9.06
CA LEU A 178 22.04 -10.61 9.12
C LEU A 178 23.55 -10.25 9.14
N GLY A 179 24.43 -11.23 9.38
CA GLY A 179 25.88 -11.02 9.35
C GLY A 179 26.36 -9.87 10.25
N THR A 180 27.30 -9.07 9.75
CA THR A 180 27.92 -7.95 10.50
C THR A 180 27.15 -6.64 10.37
N VAL A 181 26.08 -6.55 9.57
CA VAL A 181 25.27 -5.31 9.47
C VAL A 181 24.34 -5.14 10.68
N ALA A 182 23.99 -6.24 11.36
CA ALA A 182 23.10 -6.22 12.52
C ALA A 182 23.66 -5.54 13.78
N THR A 183 24.91 -5.06 13.77
CA THR A 183 25.49 -4.26 14.87
C THR A 183 25.58 -2.77 14.54
N GLU A 184 25.17 -2.36 13.35
CA GLU A 184 25.27 -0.98 12.90
C GLU A 184 24.02 -0.19 13.28
N SER A 185 24.17 0.96 13.95
CA SER A 185 23.05 1.89 14.18
C SER A 185 22.63 2.61 12.89
N THR A 186 23.52 2.68 11.91
CA THR A 186 23.26 3.22 10.57
C THR A 186 24.09 2.41 9.60
N VAL A 187 23.47 1.88 8.54
CA VAL A 187 24.16 0.99 7.61
C VAL A 187 25.22 1.78 6.82
N PRO A 188 26.52 1.47 6.96
CA PRO A 188 27.56 2.12 6.19
C PRO A 188 27.53 1.66 4.72
N LEU A 189 28.06 2.47 3.80
CA LEU A 189 28.10 2.14 2.37
C LEU A 189 28.66 0.75 2.08
N ALA A 190 29.77 0.39 2.72
CA ALA A 190 30.45 -0.90 2.53
C ALA A 190 29.59 -2.12 2.92
N LYS A 191 28.55 -1.91 3.75
CA LYS A 191 27.58 -2.94 4.14
C LYS A 191 26.20 -2.70 3.51
N GLY A 192 26.10 -1.72 2.61
CA GLY A 192 24.90 -1.46 1.82
C GLY A 192 24.72 -2.49 0.71
N GLY A 193 23.49 -2.68 0.26
CA GLY A 193 23.13 -3.65 -0.79
C GLY A 193 23.71 -3.36 -2.19
N THR A 194 24.53 -2.32 -2.35
CA THR A 194 25.19 -1.99 -3.61
C THR A 194 26.55 -2.65 -3.79
N GLY A 195 27.15 -3.22 -2.73
CA GLY A 195 28.49 -3.82 -2.79
C GLY A 195 29.64 -2.81 -2.96
N ALA A 196 29.36 -1.51 -2.75
CA ALA A 196 30.33 -0.43 -2.95
C ALA A 196 30.92 0.07 -1.62
N THR A 197 32.22 0.39 -1.62
CA THR A 197 32.90 1.01 -0.46
C THR A 197 33.02 2.53 -0.57
N THR A 198 32.62 3.12 -1.70
CA THR A 198 32.65 4.58 -1.95
C THR A 198 31.31 5.07 -2.50
N ALA A 199 30.97 6.34 -2.26
CA ALA A 199 29.72 6.92 -2.74
C ALA A 199 29.63 6.96 -4.26
N ALA A 200 30.75 7.16 -4.96
CA ALA A 200 30.81 7.14 -6.42
C ALA A 200 30.45 5.74 -6.96
N ALA A 201 31.07 4.69 -6.43
CA ALA A 201 30.75 3.31 -6.82
C ALA A 201 29.30 2.92 -6.47
N ALA A 202 28.78 3.38 -5.33
CA ALA A 202 27.38 3.12 -4.96
C ALA A 202 26.39 3.72 -5.97
N ARG A 203 26.61 4.97 -6.41
CA ARG A 203 25.79 5.61 -7.46
C ARG A 203 25.90 4.89 -8.80
N THR A 204 27.08 4.41 -9.17
CA THR A 204 27.29 3.59 -10.38
C THR A 204 26.50 2.30 -10.31
N ASN A 205 26.55 1.57 -9.19
CA ASN A 205 25.85 0.29 -9.02
C ASN A 205 24.32 0.44 -8.98
N LEU A 206 23.83 1.62 -8.61
CA LEU A 206 22.40 1.99 -8.73
C LEU A 206 22.00 2.48 -10.12
N GLY A 207 22.93 2.58 -11.07
CA GLY A 207 22.67 3.07 -12.43
C GLY A 207 22.45 4.59 -12.52
N LEU A 208 22.72 5.36 -11.45
CA LEU A 208 22.50 6.81 -11.42
C LEU A 208 23.65 7.61 -12.07
N GLY A 209 24.85 7.03 -12.10
CA GLY A 209 26.04 7.63 -12.72
C GLY A 209 26.44 9.00 -12.15
N GLY A 210 26.97 9.87 -13.02
CA GLY A 210 27.47 11.20 -12.64
C GLY A 210 26.37 12.22 -12.34
N VAL A 211 25.16 12.06 -12.89
CA VAL A 211 24.03 13.00 -12.69
C VAL A 211 23.64 13.13 -11.22
N ALA A 212 23.80 12.06 -10.44
CA ALA A 212 23.40 12.02 -9.04
C ALA A 212 24.27 12.85 -8.08
N VAL A 213 25.24 13.62 -8.56
CA VAL A 213 25.94 14.65 -7.76
C VAL A 213 25.72 16.08 -8.27
N ASP A 214 25.01 16.26 -9.37
CA ASP A 214 24.74 17.59 -9.88
C ASP A 214 23.52 18.18 -9.17
N ASN A 215 23.65 19.37 -8.58
CA ASN A 215 22.50 20.10 -8.04
C ASN A 215 21.56 20.59 -9.16
N VAL A 216 22.13 20.86 -10.33
CA VAL A 216 21.43 21.22 -11.57
C VAL A 216 22.04 20.40 -12.70
N VAL A 217 21.21 19.67 -13.45
CA VAL A 217 21.69 18.81 -14.54
C VAL A 217 22.32 19.69 -15.63
N PRO A 218 23.63 19.52 -15.94
CA PRO A 218 24.27 20.27 -17.00
C PRO A 218 23.82 19.78 -18.38
N ILE A 219 24.02 20.60 -19.41
CA ILE A 219 23.67 20.26 -20.81
C ILE A 219 24.28 18.91 -21.23
N ALA A 220 25.54 18.67 -20.86
CA ALA A 220 26.28 17.42 -21.10
C ALA A 220 25.57 16.14 -20.60
N ARG A 221 24.62 16.28 -19.68
CA ARG A 221 23.85 15.18 -19.10
C ARG A 221 22.33 15.35 -19.27
N GLY A 222 21.90 16.29 -20.11
CA GLY A 222 20.49 16.65 -20.34
C GLY A 222 19.75 15.77 -21.37
N GLY A 223 20.23 14.56 -21.64
CA GLY A 223 19.56 13.57 -22.50
C GLY A 223 19.69 13.76 -24.01
N THR A 224 20.23 14.89 -24.49
CA THR A 224 20.43 15.16 -25.94
C THR A 224 21.80 14.75 -26.47
N GLY A 225 22.72 14.32 -25.59
CA GLY A 225 24.13 14.04 -25.93
C GLY A 225 24.96 15.29 -26.25
N ALA A 226 24.39 16.49 -26.12
CA ALA A 226 25.05 17.75 -26.42
C ALA A 226 25.97 18.22 -25.28
N THR A 227 27.07 18.88 -25.59
CA THR A 227 27.96 19.54 -24.60
C THR A 227 27.78 21.05 -24.52
N ASP A 228 26.97 21.64 -25.41
CA ASP A 228 26.67 23.07 -25.45
C ASP A 228 25.19 23.33 -25.81
N ALA A 229 24.74 24.57 -25.58
CA ALA A 229 23.35 24.94 -25.76
C ALA A 229 22.87 24.89 -27.21
N ALA A 230 23.76 25.10 -28.19
CA ALA A 230 23.39 25.07 -29.60
C ALA A 230 23.11 23.63 -30.05
N ALA A 231 24.02 22.70 -29.74
CA ALA A 231 23.83 21.28 -30.00
C ALA A 231 22.59 20.73 -29.24
N ALA A 232 22.33 21.21 -28.01
CA ALA A 232 21.14 20.79 -27.26
C ALA A 232 19.83 21.22 -27.93
N ARG A 233 19.74 22.47 -28.39
CA ARG A 233 18.56 22.95 -29.16
C ARG A 233 18.37 22.17 -30.45
N THR A 234 19.45 21.84 -31.14
CA THR A 234 19.41 20.97 -32.33
C THR A 234 18.90 19.57 -31.99
N GLY A 235 19.40 18.95 -30.91
CA GLY A 235 18.97 17.63 -30.47
C GLY A 235 17.50 17.57 -30.03
N LEU A 236 16.94 18.69 -29.55
CA LEU A 236 15.51 18.84 -29.25
C LEU A 236 14.65 19.17 -30.49
N GLY A 237 15.27 19.40 -31.66
CA GLY A 237 14.56 19.76 -32.89
C GLY A 237 14.01 21.20 -32.93
N LEU A 238 14.50 22.10 -32.08
CA LEU A 238 13.96 23.46 -31.94
C LEU A 238 14.43 24.43 -33.06
N GLY A 239 15.41 24.04 -33.87
CA GLY A 239 15.91 24.81 -35.01
C GLY A 239 16.56 26.15 -34.64
N SER A 240 16.84 26.99 -35.64
CA SER A 240 17.53 28.28 -35.47
C SER A 240 16.63 29.42 -34.99
N VAL A 241 15.31 29.21 -34.88
CA VAL A 241 14.36 30.21 -34.37
C VAL A 241 14.40 30.32 -32.85
N ALA A 242 14.82 29.26 -32.17
CA ALA A 242 14.82 29.16 -30.70
C ALA A 242 15.81 30.08 -29.97
N VAL A 243 16.61 30.87 -30.70
CA VAL A 243 17.53 31.87 -30.14
C VAL A 243 17.09 33.31 -30.42
N GLU A 244 15.97 33.49 -31.12
CA GLU A 244 15.50 34.82 -31.51
C GLU A 244 14.56 35.39 -30.45
N SER A 245 14.84 36.61 -29.98
CA SER A 245 13.90 37.36 -29.11
C SER A 245 12.66 37.82 -29.87
N VAL A 246 12.80 38.04 -31.19
CA VAL A 246 11.72 38.37 -32.13
C VAL A 246 11.94 37.53 -33.37
N VAL A 247 10.94 36.76 -33.78
CA VAL A 247 11.04 35.90 -34.95
C VAL A 247 11.18 36.75 -36.22
N PRO A 248 12.32 36.68 -36.95
CA PRO A 248 12.48 37.41 -38.20
C PRO A 248 11.61 36.78 -39.30
N ILE A 249 11.34 37.54 -40.36
CA ILE A 249 10.43 37.13 -41.43
C ILE A 249 10.89 35.82 -42.07
N GLU A 250 12.19 35.65 -42.32
CA GLU A 250 12.75 34.41 -42.88
C GLU A 250 12.56 33.16 -42.00
N LYS A 251 12.28 33.33 -40.71
CA LYS A 251 12.01 32.24 -39.76
C LYS A 251 10.54 32.16 -39.33
N GLY A 252 9.68 33.04 -39.86
CA GLY A 252 8.28 33.21 -39.46
C GLY A 252 7.31 32.18 -40.06
N GLY A 253 7.79 31.04 -40.55
CA GLY A 253 6.96 29.95 -41.09
C GLY A 253 6.24 30.25 -42.42
N THR A 254 6.31 31.49 -42.93
CA THR A 254 5.69 31.88 -44.21
C THR A 254 6.54 31.53 -45.42
N GLY A 255 7.82 31.15 -45.26
CA GLY A 255 8.76 30.93 -46.37
C GLY A 255 9.20 32.22 -47.09
N ALA A 256 8.89 33.39 -46.53
CA ALA A 256 9.24 34.69 -47.09
C ALA A 256 10.50 35.28 -46.43
N THR A 257 11.26 36.09 -47.15
CA THR A 257 12.35 36.92 -46.59
C THR A 257 12.00 38.41 -46.54
N THR A 258 10.80 38.79 -46.99
CA THR A 258 10.32 40.19 -47.00
C THR A 258 8.90 40.29 -46.46
N ALA A 259 8.57 41.45 -45.87
CA ALA A 259 7.23 41.68 -45.34
C ALA A 259 6.13 41.60 -46.42
N ALA A 260 6.44 42.03 -47.66
CA ALA A 260 5.50 41.92 -48.77
C ALA A 260 5.20 40.46 -49.11
N GLN A 261 6.22 39.63 -49.28
CA GLN A 261 6.03 38.20 -49.58
C GLN A 261 5.38 37.46 -48.40
N ALA A 262 5.69 37.82 -47.14
CA ALA A 262 5.03 37.23 -45.98
C ALA A 262 3.53 37.54 -45.95
N ARG A 263 3.13 38.80 -46.26
CA ARG A 263 1.73 39.16 -46.42
C ARG A 263 1.07 38.36 -47.55
N THR A 264 1.73 38.23 -48.69
CA THR A 264 1.22 37.42 -49.81
C THR A 264 1.03 35.95 -49.40
N ASN A 265 2.01 35.33 -48.74
CA ASN A 265 1.96 33.92 -48.34
C ASN A 265 0.91 33.65 -47.24
N LEU A 266 0.55 34.65 -46.45
CA LEU A 266 -0.57 34.61 -45.50
C LEU A 266 -1.93 34.93 -46.13
N GLY A 267 -1.98 35.24 -47.44
CA GLY A 267 -3.21 35.67 -48.12
C GLY A 267 -3.64 37.10 -47.77
N LEU A 268 -2.78 37.88 -47.11
CA LEU A 268 -2.98 39.28 -46.76
C LEU A 268 -2.56 40.23 -47.90
N THR A 269 -2.61 39.76 -49.15
CA THR A 269 -2.43 40.59 -50.34
C THR A 269 -3.26 41.85 -50.17
N ASN A 270 -2.65 43.03 -50.39
CA ASN A 270 -3.22 44.35 -50.16
C ASN A 270 -4.71 44.43 -50.61
N GLY A 271 -5.64 44.11 -49.73
CA GLY A 271 -7.08 44.24 -49.98
C GLY A 271 -7.45 45.69 -50.25
N PRO A 272 -8.65 45.94 -50.83
CA PRO A 272 -8.95 47.08 -51.68
C PRO A 272 -8.45 48.38 -51.08
N THR A 273 -7.51 49.00 -51.79
CA THR A 273 -6.97 50.31 -51.40
C THR A 273 -8.13 51.29 -51.25
N LYS A 274 -8.17 51.99 -50.11
CA LYS A 274 -9.11 53.05 -49.70
C LYS A 274 -9.72 53.82 -50.89
N PRO A 275 -11.02 54.17 -50.87
CA PRO A 275 -11.68 54.92 -51.94
C PRO A 275 -10.86 56.14 -52.35
N ARG A 276 -10.53 56.26 -53.65
CA ARG A 276 -9.84 57.45 -54.17
C ARG A 276 -10.86 58.53 -54.45
N TYR A 277 -10.98 59.50 -53.55
CA TYR A 277 -11.79 60.69 -53.78
C TYR A 277 -11.01 61.70 -54.62
N ASN A 278 -11.45 61.92 -55.87
CA ASN A 278 -10.96 63.01 -56.70
C ASN A 278 -12.01 64.13 -56.71
N ARG A 279 -11.65 65.33 -56.25
CA ARG A 279 -12.52 66.52 -56.28
C ARG A 279 -12.05 67.42 -57.42
N LEU A 280 -12.91 67.62 -58.41
CA LEU A 280 -12.61 68.51 -59.54
C LEU A 280 -13.63 69.65 -59.59
N THR A 281 -13.11 70.86 -59.56
CA THR A 281 -13.85 72.11 -59.73
C THR A 281 -13.89 72.43 -61.23
N HIS A 282 -15.07 72.56 -61.84
CA HIS A 282 -15.19 72.93 -63.26
C HIS A 282 -15.77 74.33 -63.42
N ASN A 283 -14.93 75.25 -63.92
CA ASN A 283 -15.34 76.61 -64.30
C ASN A 283 -14.97 76.85 -65.78
N GLY A 284 -15.73 76.26 -66.71
CA GLY A 284 -15.45 76.27 -68.17
C GLY A 284 -16.71 76.37 -69.02
N PRO A 285 -16.66 76.85 -70.27
CA PRO A 285 -17.85 77.15 -71.09
C PRO A 285 -18.77 75.94 -71.29
N ASN A 286 -20.06 76.20 -71.46
CA ASN A 286 -21.12 75.21 -71.68
C ASN A 286 -20.64 74.11 -72.67
N LEU A 287 -20.85 72.82 -72.33
CA LEU A 287 -20.62 71.64 -73.19
C LEU A 287 -19.18 71.07 -73.33
N THR A 288 -18.22 71.42 -72.46
CA THR A 288 -16.87 70.79 -72.48
C THR A 288 -16.70 69.75 -71.37
N TYR A 289 -16.56 68.47 -71.74
CA TYR A 289 -16.32 67.37 -70.79
C TYR A 289 -14.91 67.42 -70.17
N THR A 290 -14.84 67.27 -68.85
CA THR A 290 -13.60 67.16 -68.08
C THR A 290 -13.53 65.81 -67.35
N ASN A 291 -12.36 65.17 -67.35
CA ASN A 291 -12.17 63.88 -66.69
C ASN A 291 -12.31 64.00 -65.17
N LEU A 292 -13.35 63.39 -64.60
CA LEU A 292 -13.58 63.24 -63.16
C LEU A 292 -12.74 62.12 -62.56
N ILE A 293 -12.72 60.98 -63.27
CA ILE A 293 -11.83 59.87 -63.03
C ILE A 293 -11.03 59.71 -64.32
N PRO A 294 -9.72 60.04 -64.32
CA PRO A 294 -8.85 59.70 -65.44
C PRO A 294 -8.89 58.20 -65.71
N LEU A 295 -8.71 57.79 -66.96
CA LEU A 295 -8.79 56.38 -67.38
C LEU A 295 -8.04 55.46 -66.40
N THR A 296 -8.77 54.60 -65.69
CA THR A 296 -8.19 53.65 -64.75
C THR A 296 -7.63 52.43 -65.49
N SER A 297 -6.70 51.71 -64.85
CA SER A 297 -6.24 50.39 -65.29
C SER A 297 -6.50 49.36 -64.20
N GLY A 298 -7.25 48.32 -64.51
CA GLY A 298 -7.60 47.23 -63.58
C GLY A 298 -9.10 47.11 -63.32
N ALA A 299 -9.50 46.04 -62.62
CA ALA A 299 -10.87 45.83 -62.20
C ALA A 299 -11.22 46.66 -60.97
N GLY A 300 -12.50 46.96 -60.78
CA GLY A 300 -12.97 47.69 -59.62
C GLY A 300 -14.45 48.09 -59.69
N TYR A 301 -14.83 49.02 -58.81
CA TYR A 301 -16.20 49.49 -58.66
C TYR A 301 -16.29 51.02 -58.59
N LEU A 302 -17.23 51.59 -59.35
CA LEU A 302 -17.72 52.96 -59.22
C LEU A 302 -18.96 52.95 -58.33
N HIS A 303 -18.86 53.51 -57.12
CA HIS A 303 -19.96 53.49 -56.17
C HIS A 303 -20.95 54.63 -56.43
N ALA A 304 -20.46 55.85 -56.50
CA ALA A 304 -21.30 57.04 -56.69
C ALA A 304 -20.50 58.22 -57.26
N VAL A 305 -21.23 59.15 -57.87
CA VAL A 305 -20.75 60.49 -58.21
C VAL A 305 -21.58 61.50 -57.45
N ASN A 306 -20.93 62.35 -56.66
CA ASN A 306 -21.54 63.49 -56.02
C ASN A 306 -21.42 64.73 -56.93
N VAL A 307 -22.52 65.44 -57.09
CA VAL A 307 -22.63 66.66 -57.89
C VAL A 307 -22.96 67.82 -56.96
N PHE A 308 -22.26 68.94 -57.15
CA PHE A 308 -22.49 70.17 -56.42
C PHE A 308 -22.72 71.31 -57.41
N PHE A 309 -23.90 71.91 -57.36
CA PHE A 309 -24.22 73.14 -58.08
C PHE A 309 -23.95 74.33 -57.17
N ALA A 310 -22.93 75.11 -57.49
CA ALA A 310 -22.53 76.28 -56.72
C ALA A 310 -22.81 77.57 -57.50
N SER A 311 -23.25 78.60 -56.81
CA SER A 311 -23.49 79.92 -57.40
C SER A 311 -22.20 80.75 -57.42
N ASN A 312 -21.96 81.50 -58.50
CA ASN A 312 -20.81 82.39 -58.64
C ASN A 312 -21.10 83.76 -58.01
N GLY A 313 -21.35 83.79 -56.70
CA GLY A 313 -21.53 85.05 -55.94
C GLY A 313 -22.81 85.85 -56.25
N GLY A 314 -23.88 85.20 -56.74
CA GLY A 314 -25.20 85.80 -57.03
C GLY A 314 -26.32 84.76 -57.10
N THR A 315 -27.54 85.13 -57.55
CA THR A 315 -28.73 84.22 -57.63
C THR A 315 -28.74 83.29 -58.86
N SER A 316 -27.66 83.25 -59.64
CA SER A 316 -27.59 82.45 -60.87
C SER A 316 -26.90 81.11 -60.60
N TYR A 317 -27.59 80.02 -60.93
CA TYR A 317 -27.09 78.65 -60.86
C TYR A 317 -26.94 78.05 -62.27
N ALA A 318 -26.08 77.03 -62.39
CA ALA A 318 -26.13 76.17 -63.56
C ALA A 318 -27.43 75.35 -63.51
N GLN A 319 -28.14 75.26 -64.62
CA GLN A 319 -29.45 74.61 -64.66
C GLN A 319 -29.32 73.07 -64.75
N GLY A 320 -28.17 72.57 -65.19
CA GLY A 320 -27.89 71.14 -65.24
C GLY A 320 -26.43 70.79 -65.51
N CYS A 321 -26.19 69.48 -65.60
CA CYS A 321 -24.95 68.85 -65.96
C CYS A 321 -25.18 67.57 -66.75
N ASN A 322 -24.13 67.07 -67.41
CA ASN A 322 -24.07 65.71 -67.92
C ASN A 322 -22.83 65.01 -67.33
N ILE A 323 -23.00 63.78 -66.89
CA ILE A 323 -21.92 62.89 -66.46
C ILE A 323 -21.83 61.76 -67.47
N GLU A 324 -20.67 61.61 -68.08
CA GLU A 324 -20.39 60.53 -69.00
C GLU A 324 -19.58 59.45 -68.31
N VAL A 325 -20.05 58.22 -68.38
CA VAL A 325 -19.38 57.05 -67.81
C VAL A 325 -19.05 56.08 -68.94
N THR A 326 -17.78 55.76 -69.09
CA THR A 326 -17.27 54.76 -70.02
C THR A 326 -16.65 53.61 -69.21
N ILE A 327 -17.19 52.40 -69.39
CA ILE A 327 -16.73 51.18 -68.72
C ILE A 327 -16.02 50.31 -69.74
N ASP A 328 -14.83 49.83 -69.40
CA ASP A 328 -14.07 48.83 -70.16
C ASP A 328 -13.88 49.19 -71.64
N GLY A 329 -13.69 50.47 -71.95
CA GLY A 329 -13.53 50.99 -73.31
C GLY A 329 -14.79 50.90 -74.19
N GLY A 330 -15.94 50.56 -73.60
CA GLY A 330 -17.23 50.47 -74.29
C GLY A 330 -17.85 51.83 -74.65
N THR A 331 -19.09 51.82 -75.11
CA THR A 331 -19.80 53.05 -75.47
C THR A 331 -20.09 53.90 -74.23
N ALA A 332 -19.77 55.19 -74.31
CA ALA A 332 -20.06 56.19 -73.29
C ALA A 332 -21.56 56.30 -72.97
N GLN A 333 -21.92 56.15 -71.69
CA GLN A 333 -23.27 56.38 -71.17
C GLN A 333 -23.35 57.78 -70.58
N VAL A 334 -24.35 58.57 -70.99
CA VAL A 334 -24.54 59.94 -70.50
C VAL A 334 -25.70 60.00 -69.53
N ILE A 335 -25.44 60.47 -68.32
CA ILE A 335 -26.42 60.73 -67.27
C ILE A 335 -26.62 62.25 -67.21
N SER A 336 -27.79 62.70 -67.63
CA SER A 336 -28.18 64.10 -67.52
C SER A 336 -28.74 64.38 -66.14
N CYS A 337 -28.28 65.46 -65.52
CA CYS A 337 -28.68 65.94 -64.21
C CYS A 337 -29.22 67.37 -64.32
N LEU A 338 -30.34 67.68 -63.67
CA LEU A 338 -30.83 69.05 -63.53
C LEU A 338 -30.67 69.48 -62.07
N ILE A 339 -30.47 70.78 -61.84
CA ILE A 339 -30.34 71.30 -60.46
C ILE A 339 -31.58 71.00 -59.60
N ALA A 340 -32.76 70.90 -60.22
CA ALA A 340 -34.02 70.55 -59.57
C ALA A 340 -34.03 69.11 -59.01
N ASP A 341 -33.14 68.23 -59.46
CA ASP A 341 -33.03 66.85 -58.97
C ASP A 341 -32.30 66.79 -57.61
N PHE A 342 -31.76 67.91 -57.14
CA PHE A 342 -30.93 67.98 -55.94
C PHE A 342 -31.53 68.92 -54.90
N THR A 343 -31.42 68.52 -53.63
CA THR A 343 -31.87 69.34 -52.51
C THR A 343 -31.01 70.60 -52.41
N ASN A 344 -31.67 71.75 -52.43
CA ASN A 344 -31.02 73.03 -52.15
C ASN A 344 -30.76 73.14 -50.64
N ASP A 345 -29.51 73.43 -50.27
CA ASP A 345 -29.16 73.83 -48.92
C ASP A 345 -29.02 75.36 -48.87
N PRO A 346 -30.05 76.07 -48.37
CA PRO A 346 -30.04 77.52 -48.29
C PRO A 346 -29.14 78.04 -47.15
N SER A 347 -28.61 77.17 -46.28
CA SER A 347 -27.74 77.57 -45.17
C SER A 347 -26.30 77.86 -45.60
N LEU A 348 -25.91 77.41 -46.79
CA LEU A 348 -24.60 77.69 -47.38
C LEU A 348 -24.69 78.99 -48.20
N THR A 349 -23.72 79.89 -48.04
CA THR A 349 -23.63 81.12 -48.85
C THR A 349 -22.38 81.11 -49.74
N PRO A 350 -22.54 81.28 -51.07
CA PRO A 350 -23.81 81.37 -51.79
C PRO A 350 -24.45 79.96 -51.90
N GLY A 351 -25.78 79.87 -52.03
CA GLY A 351 -26.52 78.60 -51.90
C GLY A 351 -25.95 77.46 -52.74
N VAL A 352 -26.07 76.22 -52.24
CA VAL A 352 -25.55 75.02 -52.92
C VAL A 352 -26.66 73.99 -53.02
N SER A 353 -26.88 73.45 -54.23
CA SER A 353 -27.68 72.24 -54.41
C SER A 353 -26.74 71.07 -54.67
N SER A 354 -26.85 69.99 -53.89
CA SER A 354 -25.95 68.84 -54.07
C SER A 354 -26.62 67.51 -53.77
N GLY A 355 -26.01 66.44 -54.26
CA GLY A 355 -26.45 65.08 -53.94
C GLY A 355 -25.68 64.01 -54.68
N PHE A 356 -25.85 62.78 -54.20
CA PHE A 356 -25.19 61.61 -54.73
C PHE A 356 -26.04 60.94 -55.81
N ILE A 357 -25.40 60.61 -56.92
CA ILE A 357 -25.93 59.70 -57.94
C ILE A 357 -25.31 58.33 -57.66
N PRO A 358 -26.08 57.36 -57.13
CA PRO A 358 -25.60 56.00 -56.91
C PRO A 358 -25.49 55.29 -58.27
N LEU A 359 -24.33 54.68 -58.55
CA LEU A 359 -24.09 54.01 -59.82
C LEU A 359 -23.81 52.51 -59.62
N HIS A 360 -23.09 52.12 -58.56
CA HIS A 360 -22.74 50.72 -58.26
C HIS A 360 -22.31 49.90 -59.49
N LEU A 361 -21.44 50.48 -60.31
CA LEU A 361 -21.01 49.86 -61.57
C LEU A 361 -19.69 49.12 -61.38
N ARG A 362 -19.63 47.87 -61.81
CA ARG A 362 -18.36 47.11 -61.90
C ARG A 362 -17.68 47.38 -63.23
N PHE A 363 -16.37 47.53 -63.21
CA PHE A 363 -15.51 47.52 -64.39
C PHE A 363 -14.41 46.47 -64.22
N ASN A 364 -13.99 45.80 -65.29
CA ASN A 364 -13.00 44.71 -65.21
C ASN A 364 -11.61 45.14 -65.68
N THR A 365 -11.52 46.18 -66.50
CA THR A 365 -10.30 46.61 -67.20
C THR A 365 -10.04 48.10 -67.06
N SER A 366 -11.07 48.95 -67.19
CA SER A 366 -10.92 50.40 -67.14
C SER A 366 -12.22 51.13 -66.86
N LEU A 367 -12.11 52.32 -66.28
CA LEU A 367 -13.19 53.25 -66.05
C LEU A 367 -12.72 54.65 -66.45
N LEU A 368 -13.53 55.35 -67.23
CA LEU A 368 -13.38 56.78 -67.51
C LEU A 368 -14.70 57.48 -67.16
N VAL A 369 -14.63 58.45 -66.26
CA VAL A 369 -15.79 59.28 -65.90
C VAL A 369 -15.48 60.72 -66.25
N ARG A 370 -16.38 61.38 -66.97
CA ARG A 370 -16.26 62.78 -67.38
C ARG A 370 -17.50 63.57 -66.98
N GLY A 371 -17.35 64.85 -66.69
CA GLY A 371 -18.45 65.74 -66.31
C GLY A 371 -18.43 67.02 -67.14
N THR A 372 -19.61 67.54 -67.45
CA THR A 372 -19.81 68.86 -68.09
C THR A 372 -21.03 69.54 -67.48
N ARG A 373 -21.07 70.87 -67.47
CA ARG A 373 -22.31 71.62 -67.21
C ARG A 373 -23.17 71.73 -68.46
N THR A 374 -24.47 71.93 -68.27
CA THR A 374 -25.45 72.23 -69.33
C THR A 374 -26.21 73.51 -68.97
N GLY A 375 -25.91 74.60 -69.70
CA GLY A 375 -26.55 75.91 -69.52
C GLY A 375 -26.11 76.73 -68.29
N GLY A 376 -26.34 78.04 -68.34
CA GLY A 376 -25.97 79.00 -67.28
C GLY A 376 -24.48 79.36 -67.24
N SER A 377 -24.12 80.36 -66.42
CA SER A 377 -22.74 80.85 -66.23
C SER A 377 -22.10 80.44 -64.89
N ALA A 378 -22.84 79.76 -64.00
CA ALA A 378 -22.35 79.34 -62.68
C ALA A 378 -21.57 78.01 -62.68
N GLU A 379 -20.90 77.71 -61.57
CA GLU A 379 -20.01 76.56 -61.41
C GLU A 379 -20.76 75.25 -61.08
N VAL A 380 -20.24 74.13 -61.60
CA VAL A 380 -20.63 72.78 -61.18
C VAL A 380 -19.37 72.05 -60.76
N LEU A 381 -19.38 71.49 -59.54
CA LEU A 381 -18.30 70.65 -59.05
C LEU A 381 -18.74 69.20 -59.01
N PHE A 382 -17.79 68.31 -59.22
CA PHE A 382 -18.01 66.88 -59.14
C PHE A 382 -16.99 66.24 -58.21
N ALA A 383 -17.46 65.28 -57.42
CA ALA A 383 -16.60 64.39 -56.65
C ALA A 383 -17.05 62.95 -56.90
N ALA A 384 -16.16 62.11 -57.41
CA ALA A 384 -16.47 60.71 -57.67
C ALA A 384 -15.77 59.80 -56.65
N ALA A 385 -16.48 58.76 -56.20
CA ALA A 385 -15.95 57.75 -55.29
C ALA A 385 -15.85 56.40 -55.99
N TRP A 386 -14.62 55.88 -56.10
CA TRP A 386 -14.31 54.62 -56.77
C TRP A 386 -13.19 53.86 -56.05
N ALA A 387 -13.13 52.55 -56.27
CA ALA A 387 -12.09 51.66 -55.77
C ALA A 387 -11.64 50.68 -56.87
N LEU A 388 -10.37 50.27 -56.82
CA LEU A 388 -9.84 49.14 -57.59
C LEU A 388 -9.88 47.90 -56.71
N ASP A 389 -10.13 46.75 -57.35
CA ASP A 389 -10.05 45.42 -56.74
C ASP A 389 -8.61 45.04 -56.36
#